data_AF-A0A430RS09-F1
#
_entry.id   AF-A0A430RS09-F1
#
_cell.length_a   1.000
_cell.length_b   1.000
_cell.length_c   1.000
_cell.angle_alpha   90.00
_cell.angle_beta   90.00
_cell.angle_gamma   90.00
#
_symmetry.space_group_name_H-M   'P 1'
#
loop_
_entity.id
_entity.type
_entity.pdbx_description
1 polymer ?
#
loop_
_entity_poly.entity_id
_entity_poly.type
_entity_poly.pdbx_seq_one_letter_code
_entity_poly.pdbx_strand_id
1 'polypeptide(L)'
;MSALYRRVRPLTFEELVGQEHVKEPLVRAIREGRLAQAYLFSGPRGVGKTTTARLLAMAVGCQEAERPCGVCAHCQAVQKGAHPDVVEIDAASNNSVEDVRELRERILLAPLSAPRKVFILDEAHMLSKSAFNALLKTLEEPPPHVLFIFATTEPERMPPTILSRTQHYRFRRLTEEEIAFKLQRILQEMGREAEEDALLLVARLSDGALRDAESLLDRLLLLEGPLTRKQVEEALGLPPREALSRLAQGLARGDLKEVLSEARGLYAKGFAPRSLVGGLMEVLREALYAAHGLPGESLEAPPEALLGALTALDEAMERLAKRSDLLALEAALLQAARVFPAASLFQPGKGEVQPKASPPSGKAVRAEAALPEEPAHLRKQEASQEDLPEFHPTKPLVPPGAREAGLSGEMPRDLAGRWRALLEALKPTLRAFLREARPDLEEGRLVLRFPESKAFHHKRAEEQRAILLPLVRAHFGVEEVAFLLEKKSLDPRPPSRNLPLPGEKRGRSEEPKASEPASPALPKGSVQEARGFPEGEEEPWDALPEPAERPPSAEASWRGEVDPFGQEAPAEDPIRPPEDPNRRLAEIARLLGARLLWVRRPRLPEAEEPLSEDDIGGTGI
;
A
#
# COMPACT_ATOMS: atom_id res chain seq x y z
N MET A 1 9.62 -24.56 -5.27
CA MET A 1 8.22 -24.87 -4.89
C MET A 1 7.35 -23.67 -5.22
N SER A 2 6.12 -23.86 -5.71
CA SER A 2 5.21 -22.73 -5.94
C SER A 2 4.76 -22.14 -4.60
N ALA A 3 4.56 -20.82 -4.56
CA ALA A 3 4.11 -20.11 -3.36
C ALA A 3 2.77 -20.65 -2.84
N LEU A 4 2.58 -20.67 -1.52
CA LEU A 4 1.42 -21.29 -0.86
C LEU A 4 0.08 -20.79 -1.44
N TYR A 5 -0.09 -19.46 -1.57
CA TYR A 5 -1.32 -18.83 -2.08
C TYR A 5 -1.74 -19.27 -3.49
N ARG A 6 -0.83 -19.89 -4.26
CA ARG A 6 -1.16 -20.49 -5.56
C ARG A 6 -1.62 -21.95 -5.43
N ARG A 7 -1.07 -22.68 -4.45
CA ARG A 7 -1.37 -24.10 -4.19
C ARG A 7 -2.72 -24.27 -3.50
N VAL A 8 -3.03 -23.43 -2.52
CA VAL A 8 -4.27 -23.50 -1.72
C VAL A 8 -5.41 -22.65 -2.28
N ARG A 9 -5.27 -22.20 -3.53
CA ARG A 9 -6.28 -21.37 -4.19
C ARG A 9 -7.58 -22.17 -4.33
N PRO A 10 -8.73 -21.61 -3.89
CA PRO A 10 -10.03 -22.26 -4.01
C PRO A 10 -10.33 -22.81 -5.41
N LEU A 11 -10.83 -24.04 -5.44
CA LEU A 11 -11.29 -24.75 -6.64
C LEU A 11 -12.82 -24.72 -6.79
N THR A 12 -13.54 -24.55 -5.68
CA THR A 12 -15.00 -24.44 -5.64
C THR A 12 -15.45 -23.15 -4.93
N PHE A 13 -16.74 -22.84 -5.01
CA PHE A 13 -17.30 -21.67 -4.30
C PHE A 13 -17.37 -21.90 -2.78
N GLU A 14 -17.49 -23.15 -2.35
CA GLU A 14 -17.53 -23.55 -0.93
C GLU A 14 -16.17 -23.33 -0.24
N GLU A 15 -15.07 -23.53 -0.97
CA GLU A 15 -13.71 -23.27 -0.47
C GLU A 15 -13.37 -21.78 -0.38
N LEU A 16 -14.17 -20.91 -1.00
CA LEU A 16 -14.01 -19.46 -0.93
C LEU A 16 -14.55 -18.95 0.42
N VAL A 17 -13.64 -18.52 1.27
CA VAL A 17 -13.96 -18.05 2.62
C VAL A 17 -14.54 -16.63 2.60
N GLY A 18 -15.62 -16.42 3.36
CA GLY A 18 -16.37 -15.17 3.39
C GLY A 18 -17.03 -14.82 2.06
N GLN A 19 -17.44 -13.56 1.91
CA GLN A 19 -18.05 -13.02 0.68
C GLN A 19 -19.37 -13.71 0.28
N GLU A 20 -20.19 -14.12 1.23
CA GLU A 20 -21.48 -14.80 1.04
C GLU A 20 -22.39 -14.00 0.09
N HIS A 21 -22.42 -12.67 0.26
CA HIS A 21 -23.17 -11.74 -0.58
C HIS A 21 -22.70 -11.69 -2.05
N VAL A 22 -21.53 -12.23 -2.37
CA VAL A 22 -21.03 -12.41 -3.74
C VAL A 22 -21.20 -13.85 -4.21
N LYS A 23 -20.89 -14.83 -3.36
CA LYS A 23 -20.96 -16.27 -3.67
C LYS A 23 -22.38 -16.69 -4.03
N GLU A 24 -23.35 -16.40 -3.16
CA GLU A 24 -24.71 -16.93 -3.29
C GLU A 24 -25.41 -16.47 -4.58
N PRO A 25 -25.36 -15.17 -4.96
CA PRO A 25 -25.97 -14.74 -6.22
C PRO A 25 -25.29 -15.35 -7.45
N LEU A 26 -23.96 -15.50 -7.42
CA LEU A 26 -23.22 -16.11 -8.54
C LEU A 26 -23.57 -17.60 -8.69
N VAL A 27 -23.56 -18.37 -7.61
CA VAL A 27 -23.94 -19.78 -7.62
C VAL A 27 -25.39 -19.94 -8.11
N ARG A 28 -26.31 -19.09 -7.67
CA ARG A 28 -27.69 -19.08 -8.16
C ARG A 28 -27.76 -18.79 -9.66
N ALA A 29 -27.06 -17.77 -10.14
CA ALA A 29 -27.04 -17.40 -11.55
C ALA A 29 -26.47 -18.52 -12.44
N ILE A 30 -25.45 -19.23 -11.97
CA ILE A 30 -24.88 -20.41 -12.63
C ILE A 30 -25.93 -21.52 -12.73
N ARG A 31 -26.57 -21.87 -11.61
CA ARG A 31 -27.58 -22.93 -11.54
C ARG A 31 -28.80 -22.65 -12.42
N GLU A 32 -29.23 -21.40 -12.48
CA GLU A 32 -30.38 -20.98 -13.28
C GLU A 32 -30.04 -20.70 -14.75
N GLY A 33 -28.77 -20.75 -15.14
CA GLY A 33 -28.32 -20.40 -16.49
C GLY A 33 -28.50 -18.91 -16.84
N ARG A 34 -28.64 -18.04 -15.84
CA ARG A 34 -28.92 -16.60 -15.97
C ARG A 34 -27.67 -15.74 -15.76
N LEU A 35 -26.55 -16.16 -16.35
CA LEU A 35 -25.30 -15.42 -16.28
C LEU A 35 -25.38 -14.14 -17.12
N ALA A 36 -24.98 -13.02 -16.52
CA ALA A 36 -24.79 -11.77 -17.21
C ALA A 36 -23.67 -11.88 -18.26
N GLN A 37 -23.63 -10.93 -19.19
CA GLN A 37 -22.58 -10.85 -20.19
C GLN A 37 -21.30 -10.21 -19.63
N ALA A 38 -21.42 -9.39 -18.58
CA ALA A 38 -20.29 -8.72 -17.95
C ALA A 38 -20.46 -8.57 -16.43
N TYR A 39 -19.39 -8.86 -15.71
CA TYR A 39 -19.28 -8.74 -14.25
C TYR A 39 -18.17 -7.78 -13.87
N LEU A 40 -18.37 -7.00 -12.82
CA LEU A 40 -17.33 -6.19 -12.19
C LEU A 40 -17.15 -6.63 -10.73
N PHE A 41 -15.95 -7.09 -10.40
CA PHE A 41 -15.52 -7.46 -9.06
C PHE A 41 -14.61 -6.36 -8.51
N SER A 42 -15.07 -5.63 -7.50
CA SER A 42 -14.28 -4.55 -6.89
C SER A 42 -14.03 -4.78 -5.42
N GLY A 43 -12.92 -4.28 -4.89
CA GLY A 43 -12.64 -4.29 -3.46
C GLY A 43 -11.15 -4.34 -3.17
N PRO A 44 -10.75 -4.37 -1.89
CA PRO A 44 -9.34 -4.35 -1.50
C PRO A 44 -8.52 -5.47 -2.15
N ARG A 45 -7.20 -5.33 -2.21
CA ARG A 45 -6.33 -6.40 -2.74
C ARG A 45 -6.41 -7.64 -1.84
N GLY A 46 -6.19 -8.82 -2.41
CA GLY A 46 -6.05 -10.06 -1.63
C GLY A 46 -7.35 -10.65 -1.04
N VAL A 47 -8.52 -10.06 -1.29
CA VAL A 47 -9.82 -10.54 -0.77
C VAL A 47 -10.53 -11.60 -1.62
N GLY A 48 -9.90 -12.04 -2.73
CA GLY A 48 -10.43 -13.14 -3.55
C GLY A 48 -11.03 -12.77 -4.92
N LYS A 49 -10.98 -11.51 -5.37
CA LYS A 49 -11.57 -11.06 -6.66
C LYS A 49 -11.19 -11.94 -7.86
N THR A 50 -9.88 -12.06 -8.16
CA THR A 50 -9.36 -12.85 -9.29
C THR A 50 -9.63 -14.35 -9.09
N THR A 51 -9.64 -14.83 -7.85
CA THR A 51 -10.02 -16.21 -7.52
C THR A 51 -11.47 -16.47 -7.91
N THR A 52 -12.41 -15.62 -7.49
CA THR A 52 -13.83 -15.73 -7.86
C THR A 52 -14.04 -15.61 -9.38
N ALA A 53 -13.27 -14.75 -10.07
CA ALA A 53 -13.29 -14.66 -11.53
C ALA A 53 -12.93 -15.99 -12.20
N ARG A 54 -11.89 -16.66 -11.70
CA ARG A 54 -11.51 -18.01 -12.17
C ARG A 54 -12.54 -19.06 -11.81
N LEU A 55 -13.13 -19.04 -10.61
CA LEU A 55 -14.22 -19.94 -10.22
C LEU A 55 -15.41 -19.81 -11.17
N LEU A 56 -15.81 -18.58 -11.52
CA LEU A 56 -16.88 -18.34 -12.48
C LEU A 56 -16.51 -18.84 -13.89
N ALA A 57 -15.29 -18.59 -14.36
CA ALA A 57 -14.80 -19.11 -15.64
C ALA A 57 -14.77 -20.65 -15.69
N MET A 58 -14.40 -21.29 -14.58
CA MET A 58 -14.47 -22.74 -14.42
C MET A 58 -15.92 -23.22 -14.46
N ALA A 59 -16.84 -22.57 -13.75
CA ALA A 59 -18.23 -22.98 -13.67
C ALA A 59 -18.97 -22.90 -15.02
N VAL A 60 -18.61 -21.91 -15.85
CA VAL A 60 -19.22 -21.69 -17.17
C VAL A 60 -18.98 -22.85 -18.13
N GLY A 61 -17.80 -23.46 -18.12
CA GLY A 61 -17.46 -24.59 -19.00
C GLY A 61 -17.47 -25.97 -18.34
N CYS A 62 -17.67 -26.03 -17.01
CA CYS A 62 -17.83 -27.29 -16.30
C CYS A 62 -19.13 -27.98 -16.71
N GLN A 63 -19.08 -29.30 -16.94
CA GLN A 63 -20.24 -30.09 -17.36
C GLN A 63 -20.91 -30.83 -16.20
N GLU A 64 -20.24 -30.96 -15.06
CA GLU A 64 -20.75 -31.62 -13.85
C GLU A 64 -21.99 -30.91 -13.28
N ALA A 65 -22.75 -31.61 -12.42
CA ALA A 65 -23.92 -31.01 -11.76
C ALA A 65 -23.51 -29.90 -10.78
N GLU A 66 -22.47 -30.13 -9.99
CA GLU A 66 -21.87 -29.16 -9.08
C GLU A 66 -20.75 -28.40 -9.80
N ARG A 67 -21.00 -27.13 -10.13
CA ARG A 67 -20.10 -26.30 -10.94
C ARG A 67 -19.54 -25.13 -10.12
N PRO A 68 -18.20 -24.93 -10.09
CA PRO A 68 -17.17 -25.76 -10.72
C PRO A 68 -16.80 -26.98 -9.87
N CYS A 69 -16.50 -28.12 -10.51
CA CYS A 69 -16.07 -29.34 -9.79
C CYS A 69 -14.58 -29.39 -9.43
N GLY A 70 -13.77 -28.48 -9.99
CA GLY A 70 -12.32 -28.41 -9.75
C GLY A 70 -11.47 -29.53 -10.40
N VAL A 71 -12.07 -30.68 -10.74
CA VAL A 71 -11.33 -31.89 -11.16
C VAL A 71 -11.41 -32.19 -12.66
N CYS A 72 -12.41 -31.68 -13.39
CA CYS A 72 -12.55 -31.97 -14.82
C CYS A 72 -11.49 -31.25 -15.67
N ALA A 73 -11.29 -31.71 -16.91
CA ALA A 73 -10.28 -31.16 -17.82
C ALA A 73 -10.42 -29.64 -18.04
N HIS A 74 -11.65 -29.14 -18.16
CA HIS A 74 -11.94 -27.70 -18.24
C HIS A 74 -11.45 -26.96 -16.99
N CYS A 75 -11.89 -27.38 -15.80
CA CYS A 75 -11.51 -26.75 -14.54
C CYS A 75 -9.99 -26.75 -14.33
N GLN A 76 -9.33 -27.89 -14.56
CA GLN A 76 -7.88 -27.99 -14.42
C GLN A 76 -7.12 -27.08 -15.40
N ALA A 77 -7.59 -26.97 -16.65
CA ALA A 77 -6.96 -26.11 -17.65
C ALA A 77 -7.11 -24.62 -17.29
N VAL A 78 -8.27 -24.20 -16.81
CA VAL A 78 -8.50 -22.83 -16.31
C VAL A 78 -7.67 -22.54 -15.06
N GLN A 79 -7.59 -23.49 -14.12
CA GLN A 79 -6.77 -23.36 -12.92
C GLN A 79 -5.29 -23.12 -13.26
N LYS A 80 -4.76 -23.89 -14.22
CA LYS A 80 -3.39 -23.78 -14.73
C LYS A 80 -3.16 -22.52 -15.58
N GLY A 81 -4.21 -21.76 -15.92
CA GLY A 81 -4.12 -20.58 -16.79
C GLY A 81 -3.76 -20.92 -18.24
N ALA A 82 -4.06 -22.15 -18.68
CA ALA A 82 -3.70 -22.67 -19.99
C ALA A 82 -4.91 -22.92 -20.90
N HIS A 83 -6.11 -22.51 -20.48
CA HIS A 83 -7.34 -22.73 -21.24
C HIS A 83 -7.46 -21.72 -22.40
N PRO A 84 -7.61 -22.16 -23.66
CA PRO A 84 -7.62 -21.26 -24.82
C PRO A 84 -8.81 -20.29 -24.84
N ASP A 85 -9.95 -20.73 -24.30
CA ASP A 85 -11.16 -19.90 -24.20
C ASP A 85 -11.27 -19.08 -22.91
N VAL A 86 -10.26 -19.11 -22.03
CA VAL A 86 -10.22 -18.26 -20.83
C VAL A 86 -8.97 -17.40 -20.89
N VAL A 87 -9.17 -16.13 -21.22
CA VAL A 87 -8.08 -15.17 -21.41
C VAL A 87 -8.01 -14.28 -20.18
N GLU A 88 -6.97 -14.45 -19.37
CA GLU A 88 -6.67 -13.59 -18.24
C GLU A 88 -5.62 -12.56 -18.62
N ILE A 89 -5.96 -11.28 -18.49
CA ILE A 89 -5.11 -10.15 -18.85
C ILE A 89 -4.98 -9.26 -17.62
N ASP A 90 -3.73 -9.02 -17.22
CA ASP A 90 -3.41 -7.99 -16.24
C ASP A 90 -3.30 -6.64 -16.97
N ALA A 91 -4.26 -5.75 -16.70
CA ALA A 91 -4.32 -4.45 -17.35
C ALA A 91 -3.18 -3.52 -16.93
N ALA A 92 -2.49 -3.77 -15.81
CA ALA A 92 -1.32 -2.98 -15.43
C ALA A 92 -0.14 -3.22 -16.38
N SER A 93 -0.04 -4.43 -16.95
CA SER A 93 1.03 -4.83 -17.86
C SER A 93 0.64 -4.81 -19.35
N ASN A 94 -0.66 -4.86 -19.66
CA ASN A 94 -1.19 -4.92 -21.04
C ASN A 94 -2.15 -3.76 -21.34
N ASN A 95 -1.66 -2.51 -21.24
CA ASN A 95 -2.48 -1.30 -21.41
C ASN A 95 -2.23 -0.55 -22.73
N SER A 96 -1.42 -1.10 -23.63
CA SER A 96 -1.10 -0.45 -24.90
C SER A 96 -2.31 -0.46 -25.84
N VAL A 97 -2.30 0.45 -26.83
CA VAL A 97 -3.37 0.48 -27.85
C VAL A 97 -3.39 -0.81 -28.68
N GLU A 98 -2.24 -1.46 -28.85
CA GLU A 98 -2.12 -2.69 -29.62
C GLU A 98 -2.71 -3.88 -28.86
N ASP A 99 -2.44 -4.00 -27.55
CA ASP A 99 -3.00 -5.06 -26.69
C ASP A 99 -4.54 -5.07 -26.75
N VAL A 100 -5.14 -3.89 -26.81
CA VAL A 100 -6.59 -3.72 -26.90
C VAL A 100 -7.11 -4.12 -28.28
N ARG A 101 -6.38 -3.80 -29.36
CA ARG A 101 -6.75 -4.21 -30.72
C ARG A 101 -6.73 -5.73 -30.82
N GLU A 102 -5.68 -6.36 -30.31
CA GLU A 102 -5.55 -7.80 -30.27
C GLU A 102 -6.66 -8.44 -29.42
N LEU A 103 -6.96 -7.86 -28.25
CA LEU A 103 -8.09 -8.28 -27.41
C LEU A 103 -9.41 -8.22 -28.19
N ARG A 104 -9.67 -7.14 -28.92
CA ARG A 104 -10.89 -6.97 -29.72
C ARG A 104 -11.00 -8.01 -30.84
N GLU A 105 -9.90 -8.33 -31.50
CA GLU A 105 -9.88 -9.39 -32.52
C GLU A 105 -10.18 -10.75 -31.89
N ARG A 106 -9.58 -11.05 -30.73
CA ARG A 106 -9.81 -12.30 -30.00
C ARG A 106 -11.25 -12.46 -29.51
N ILE A 107 -11.93 -11.36 -29.18
CA ILE A 107 -13.34 -11.32 -28.74
C ILE A 107 -14.29 -11.78 -29.85
N LEU A 108 -13.98 -11.48 -31.11
CA LEU A 108 -14.85 -11.83 -32.26
C LEU A 108 -14.76 -13.31 -32.64
N LEU A 109 -13.72 -14.00 -32.18
CA LEU A 109 -13.49 -15.41 -32.47
C LEU A 109 -14.38 -16.30 -31.58
N ALA A 110 -15.06 -17.25 -32.21
CA ALA A 110 -15.85 -18.26 -31.50
C ALA A 110 -14.99 -19.07 -30.50
N PRO A 111 -15.60 -19.61 -29.42
CA PRO A 111 -14.91 -20.48 -28.49
C PRO A 111 -14.46 -21.77 -29.19
N LEU A 112 -13.31 -22.31 -28.79
CA LEU A 112 -12.73 -23.52 -29.34
C LEU A 112 -13.31 -24.79 -28.71
N SER A 113 -13.54 -24.76 -27.40
CA SER A 113 -13.89 -25.95 -26.59
C SER A 113 -14.91 -25.67 -25.49
N ALA A 114 -14.92 -24.48 -24.92
CA ALA A 114 -15.88 -24.07 -23.89
C ALA A 114 -17.17 -23.50 -24.50
N PRO A 115 -18.32 -23.54 -23.79
CA PRO A 115 -19.57 -22.94 -24.28
C PRO A 115 -19.51 -21.41 -24.41
N ARG A 116 -18.63 -20.75 -23.65
CA ARG A 116 -18.36 -19.32 -23.74
C ARG A 116 -16.87 -19.06 -23.63
N LYS A 117 -16.41 -18.01 -24.31
CA LYS A 117 -15.09 -17.42 -24.18
C LYS A 117 -15.12 -16.38 -23.07
N VAL A 118 -14.28 -16.56 -22.05
CA VAL A 118 -14.25 -15.74 -20.85
C VAL A 118 -13.02 -14.83 -20.87
N PHE A 119 -13.22 -13.54 -20.69
CA PHE A 119 -12.14 -12.55 -20.57
C PHE A 119 -12.10 -12.02 -19.14
N ILE A 120 -11.00 -12.31 -18.43
CA ILE A 120 -10.74 -11.79 -17.09
C ILE A 120 -9.75 -10.64 -17.23
N LEU A 121 -10.19 -9.43 -16.88
CA LEU A 121 -9.38 -8.21 -16.92
C LEU A 121 -9.05 -7.81 -15.49
N ASP A 122 -7.88 -8.19 -14.99
CA ASP A 122 -7.41 -7.85 -13.65
C ASP A 122 -6.79 -6.46 -13.62
N GLU A 123 -6.92 -5.78 -12.48
CA GLU A 123 -6.62 -4.35 -12.31
C GLU A 123 -7.17 -3.46 -13.43
N ALA A 124 -8.41 -3.72 -13.85
CA ALA A 124 -9.05 -3.10 -15.01
C ALA A 124 -9.01 -1.56 -15.00
N HIS A 125 -8.95 -0.92 -13.83
CA HIS A 125 -8.81 0.54 -13.69
C HIS A 125 -7.50 1.10 -14.27
N MET A 126 -6.52 0.24 -14.57
CA MET A 126 -5.25 0.57 -15.21
C MET A 126 -5.35 0.62 -16.75
N LEU A 127 -6.47 0.19 -17.33
CA LEU A 127 -6.72 0.32 -18.76
C LEU A 127 -6.78 1.79 -19.19
N SER A 128 -6.25 2.07 -20.37
CA SER A 128 -6.33 3.41 -20.96
C SER A 128 -7.78 3.78 -21.34
N LYS A 129 -8.09 5.07 -21.42
CA LYS A 129 -9.43 5.52 -21.88
C LYS A 129 -9.78 4.98 -23.27
N SER A 130 -8.80 4.92 -24.17
CA SER A 130 -8.97 4.32 -25.49
C SER A 130 -9.27 2.82 -25.42
N ALA A 131 -8.66 2.10 -24.46
CA ALA A 131 -8.96 0.69 -24.22
C ALA A 131 -10.42 0.47 -23.83
N PHE A 132 -10.91 1.24 -22.86
CA PHE A 132 -12.30 1.18 -22.44
C PHE A 132 -13.26 1.51 -23.59
N ASN A 133 -13.00 2.59 -24.32
CA ASN A 133 -13.85 2.99 -25.45
C ASN A 133 -13.91 1.92 -26.55
N ALA A 134 -12.82 1.18 -26.77
CA ALA A 134 -12.80 0.08 -27.71
C ALA A 134 -13.67 -1.10 -27.27
N LEU A 135 -13.78 -1.34 -25.95
CA LEU A 135 -14.62 -2.39 -25.38
C LEU A 135 -16.10 -1.98 -25.28
N LEU A 136 -16.44 -0.67 -25.29
CA LEU A 136 -17.81 -0.20 -25.10
C LEU A 136 -18.79 -0.79 -26.13
N LYS A 137 -18.43 -0.78 -27.42
CA LYS A 137 -19.29 -1.36 -28.47
C LYS A 137 -19.57 -2.83 -28.22
N THR A 138 -18.53 -3.57 -27.79
CA THR A 138 -18.66 -4.99 -27.45
C THR A 138 -19.47 -5.17 -26.17
N LEU A 139 -19.39 -4.29 -25.17
CA LEU A 139 -20.19 -4.41 -23.95
C LEU A 139 -21.65 -4.00 -24.13
N GLU A 140 -21.95 -3.16 -25.12
CA GLU A 140 -23.33 -2.82 -25.52
C GLU A 140 -24.02 -3.97 -26.23
N GLU A 141 -23.32 -4.62 -27.17
CA GLU A 141 -23.84 -5.74 -27.95
C GLU A 141 -22.82 -6.89 -27.97
N PRO A 142 -22.56 -7.57 -26.84
CA PRO A 142 -21.56 -8.62 -26.80
C PRO A 142 -22.04 -9.84 -27.57
N PRO A 143 -21.15 -10.53 -28.29
CA PRO A 143 -21.48 -11.82 -28.86
C PRO A 143 -22.00 -12.76 -27.75
N PRO A 144 -23.03 -13.59 -28.03
CA PRO A 144 -23.68 -14.42 -27.00
C PRO A 144 -22.75 -15.44 -26.35
N HIS A 145 -21.61 -15.72 -26.99
CA HIS A 145 -20.58 -16.63 -26.52
C HIS A 145 -19.48 -15.93 -25.70
N VAL A 146 -19.56 -14.64 -25.42
CA VAL A 146 -18.53 -13.90 -24.68
C VAL A 146 -19.01 -13.56 -23.27
N LEU A 147 -18.10 -13.71 -22.30
CA LEU A 147 -18.30 -13.31 -20.91
C LEU A 147 -17.13 -12.43 -20.45
N PHE A 148 -17.41 -11.22 -19.98
CA PHE A 148 -16.41 -10.34 -19.38
C PHE A 148 -16.44 -10.39 -17.85
N ILE A 149 -15.26 -10.43 -17.24
CA ILE A 149 -15.08 -10.28 -15.80
C ILE A 149 -13.98 -9.24 -15.56
N PHE A 150 -14.37 -8.06 -15.09
CA PHE A 150 -13.45 -7.01 -14.68
C PHE A 150 -13.15 -7.16 -13.19
N ALA A 151 -11.88 -7.09 -12.80
CA ALA A 151 -11.48 -7.03 -11.41
C ALA A 151 -10.71 -5.72 -11.14
N THR A 152 -10.99 -5.04 -10.03
CA THR A 152 -10.33 -3.77 -9.70
C THR A 152 -10.25 -3.51 -8.19
N THR A 153 -9.21 -2.81 -7.74
CA THR A 153 -9.16 -2.22 -6.39
C THR A 153 -9.82 -0.85 -6.29
N GLU A 154 -9.93 -0.13 -7.40
CA GLU A 154 -10.37 1.27 -7.48
C GLU A 154 -11.59 1.40 -8.41
N PRO A 155 -12.81 1.04 -7.96
CA PRO A 155 -14.02 1.09 -8.79
C PRO A 155 -14.37 2.52 -9.26
N GLU A 156 -14.03 3.54 -8.48
CA GLU A 156 -14.25 4.96 -8.80
C GLU A 156 -13.46 5.46 -10.00
N ARG A 157 -12.37 4.77 -10.37
CA ARG A 157 -11.60 5.06 -11.58
C ARG A 157 -12.15 4.39 -12.82
N MET A 158 -13.11 3.49 -12.67
CA MET A 158 -13.79 2.86 -13.80
C MET A 158 -14.73 3.87 -14.48
N PRO A 159 -14.80 3.90 -15.82
CA PRO A 159 -15.74 4.77 -16.52
C PRO A 159 -17.19 4.43 -16.13
N PRO A 160 -18.06 5.42 -15.89
CA PRO A 160 -19.48 5.19 -15.60
C PRO A 160 -20.20 4.37 -16.67
N THR A 161 -19.75 4.47 -17.92
CA THR A 161 -20.28 3.72 -19.07
C THR A 161 -20.01 2.22 -18.97
N ILE A 162 -18.92 1.80 -18.33
CA ILE A 162 -18.62 0.38 -18.05
C ILE A 162 -19.46 -0.07 -16.87
N LEU A 163 -19.46 0.73 -15.78
CA LEU A 163 -20.20 0.42 -14.55
C LEU A 163 -21.68 0.13 -14.84
N SER A 164 -22.31 0.94 -15.70
CA SER A 164 -23.72 0.79 -16.05
C SER A 164 -24.06 -0.48 -16.86
N ARG A 165 -23.04 -1.15 -17.42
CA ARG A 165 -23.19 -2.35 -18.27
C ARG A 165 -22.70 -3.63 -17.61
N THR A 166 -22.24 -3.54 -16.36
CA THR A 166 -21.71 -4.67 -15.59
C THR A 166 -22.58 -4.97 -14.37
N GLN A 167 -22.74 -6.25 -14.02
CA GLN A 167 -23.19 -6.60 -12.68
C GLN A 167 -22.05 -6.39 -11.69
N HIS A 168 -22.21 -5.42 -10.79
CA HIS A 168 -21.17 -4.99 -9.86
C HIS A 168 -21.27 -5.72 -8.52
N TYR A 169 -20.26 -6.51 -8.19
CA TYR A 169 -20.08 -7.16 -6.89
C TYR A 169 -18.92 -6.53 -6.13
N ARG A 170 -19.22 -6.05 -4.91
CA ARG A 170 -18.23 -5.44 -4.01
C ARG A 170 -17.76 -6.46 -2.99
N PHE A 171 -16.46 -6.72 -2.96
CA PHE A 171 -15.81 -7.59 -2.00
C PHE A 171 -15.42 -6.77 -0.76
N ARG A 172 -15.69 -7.33 0.42
CA ARG A 172 -15.28 -6.73 1.70
C ARG A 172 -13.92 -7.25 2.15
N ARG A 173 -13.31 -6.59 3.12
CA ARG A 173 -12.21 -7.21 3.89
C ARG A 173 -12.76 -8.41 4.66
N LEU A 174 -11.95 -9.45 4.76
CA LEU A 174 -12.28 -10.61 5.60
C LEU A 174 -12.04 -10.26 7.06
N THR A 175 -12.78 -10.89 7.96
CA THR A 175 -12.57 -10.75 9.40
C THR A 175 -11.33 -11.54 9.86
N GLU A 176 -10.83 -11.25 11.06
CA GLU A 176 -9.68 -11.99 11.62
C GLU A 176 -10.02 -13.48 11.77
N GLU A 177 -11.25 -13.79 12.17
CA GLU A 177 -11.75 -15.15 12.39
C GLU A 177 -11.88 -15.91 11.07
N GLU A 178 -12.37 -15.26 10.01
CA GLU A 178 -12.47 -15.86 8.67
C GLU A 178 -11.09 -16.26 8.14
N ILE A 179 -10.11 -15.36 8.28
CA ILE A 179 -8.73 -15.65 7.85
C ILE A 179 -8.13 -16.75 8.72
N ALA A 180 -8.23 -16.64 10.05
CA ALA A 180 -7.70 -17.64 10.97
C ALA A 180 -8.28 -19.04 10.70
N PHE A 181 -9.59 -19.13 10.45
CA PHE A 181 -10.26 -20.36 10.05
C PHE A 181 -9.66 -20.96 8.77
N LYS A 182 -9.41 -20.14 7.74
CA LYS A 182 -8.78 -20.62 6.49
C LYS A 182 -7.36 -21.11 6.74
N LEU A 183 -6.56 -20.38 7.51
CA LEU A 183 -5.18 -20.77 7.83
C LEU A 183 -5.15 -22.07 8.63
N GLN A 184 -6.05 -22.23 9.61
CA GLN A 184 -6.19 -23.44 10.40
C GLN A 184 -6.50 -24.65 9.51
N ARG A 185 -7.44 -24.51 8.56
CA ARG A 185 -7.76 -25.59 7.60
C ARG A 185 -6.55 -25.98 6.75
N ILE A 186 -5.81 -25.00 6.22
CA ILE A 186 -4.59 -25.26 5.45
C ILE A 186 -3.57 -26.06 6.28
N LEU A 187 -3.37 -25.67 7.54
CA LEU A 187 -2.43 -26.34 8.44
C LEU A 187 -2.87 -27.76 8.80
N GLN A 188 -4.17 -27.98 9.04
CA GLN A 188 -4.73 -29.31 9.28
C GLN A 188 -4.53 -30.24 8.09
N GLU A 189 -4.78 -29.77 6.86
CA GLU A 189 -4.52 -30.54 5.63
C GLU A 189 -3.04 -30.87 5.45
N MET A 190 -2.15 -30.03 5.98
CA MET A 190 -0.69 -30.25 5.99
C MET A 190 -0.19 -31.06 7.19
N GLY A 191 -1.07 -31.47 8.12
CA GLY A 191 -0.70 -32.20 9.34
C GLY A 191 0.13 -31.38 10.32
N ARG A 192 -0.07 -30.06 10.37
CA ARG A 192 0.67 -29.14 11.24
C ARG A 192 -0.25 -28.48 12.26
N GLU A 193 0.21 -28.45 13.51
CA GLU A 193 -0.50 -27.82 14.62
C GLU A 193 -0.19 -26.31 14.71
N ALA A 194 -1.15 -25.54 15.22
CA ALA A 194 -1.00 -24.12 15.51
C ALA A 194 -1.89 -23.70 16.68
N GLU A 195 -1.44 -22.71 17.43
CA GLU A 195 -2.24 -21.99 18.42
C GLU A 195 -3.20 -21.03 17.72
N GLU A 196 -4.43 -20.92 18.23
CA GLU A 196 -5.44 -19.99 17.69
C GLU A 196 -4.95 -18.53 17.72
N ASP A 197 -4.33 -18.12 18.82
CA ASP A 197 -3.75 -16.78 18.98
C ASP A 197 -2.65 -16.47 17.95
N ALA A 198 -1.91 -17.49 17.49
CA ALA A 198 -0.90 -17.33 16.46
C ALA A 198 -1.55 -17.02 15.10
N LEU A 199 -2.64 -17.71 14.78
CA LEU A 199 -3.38 -17.52 13.54
C LEU A 199 -4.14 -16.20 13.52
N LEU A 200 -4.75 -15.81 14.65
CA LEU A 200 -5.37 -14.49 14.81
C LEU A 200 -4.34 -13.37 14.66
N LEU A 201 -3.13 -13.53 15.19
CA LEU A 201 -2.04 -12.57 14.98
C LEU A 201 -1.70 -12.43 13.48
N VAL A 202 -1.54 -13.55 12.75
CA VAL A 202 -1.29 -13.50 11.29
C VAL A 202 -2.46 -12.84 10.55
N ALA A 203 -3.70 -13.15 10.92
CA ALA A 203 -4.90 -12.58 10.33
C ALA A 203 -4.94 -11.05 10.51
N ARG A 204 -4.68 -10.56 11.73
CA ARG A 204 -4.61 -9.13 12.05
C ARG A 204 -3.55 -8.40 11.23
N LEU A 205 -2.34 -8.97 11.15
CA LEU A 205 -1.25 -8.41 10.36
C LEU A 205 -1.55 -8.33 8.86
N SER A 206 -2.51 -9.13 8.39
CA SER A 206 -2.93 -9.20 7.00
C SER A 206 -4.03 -8.21 6.65
N ASP A 207 -4.59 -7.48 7.62
CA ASP A 207 -5.59 -6.41 7.41
C ASP A 207 -6.76 -6.89 6.51
N GLY A 208 -7.25 -8.11 6.73
CA GLY A 208 -8.36 -8.68 5.94
C GLY A 208 -8.02 -9.14 4.51
N ALA A 209 -6.74 -9.12 4.11
CA ALA A 209 -6.26 -9.63 2.82
C ALA A 209 -5.73 -11.08 2.95
N LEU A 210 -6.55 -12.06 2.56
CA LEU A 210 -6.20 -13.49 2.68
C LEU A 210 -4.90 -13.87 1.96
N ARG A 211 -4.66 -13.30 0.77
CA ARG A 211 -3.41 -13.56 0.04
C ARG A 211 -2.17 -13.16 0.84
N ASP A 212 -2.25 -12.06 1.59
CA ASP A 212 -1.14 -11.57 2.42
C ASP A 212 -0.97 -12.52 3.63
N ALA A 213 -2.07 -13.00 4.22
CA ALA A 213 -2.07 -14.01 5.29
C ALA A 213 -1.44 -15.34 4.86
N GLU A 214 -1.83 -15.88 3.70
CA GLU A 214 -1.23 -17.09 3.13
C GLU A 214 0.26 -16.89 2.80
N SER A 215 0.66 -15.69 2.40
CA SER A 215 2.07 -15.36 2.15
C SER A 215 2.90 -15.27 3.43
N LEU A 216 2.30 -14.80 4.53
CA LEU A 216 2.91 -14.85 5.86
C LEU A 216 3.02 -16.28 6.36
N LEU A 217 1.94 -17.07 6.21
CA LEU A 217 1.93 -18.48 6.59
C LEU A 217 3.02 -19.27 5.87
N ASP A 218 3.23 -19.05 4.56
CA ASP A 218 4.28 -19.71 3.77
C ASP A 218 5.68 -19.50 4.38
N ARG A 219 5.95 -18.32 4.97
CA ARG A 219 7.21 -18.04 5.66
C ARG A 219 7.28 -18.75 7.02
N LEU A 220 6.18 -18.74 7.77
CA LEU A 220 6.09 -19.39 9.08
C LEU A 220 6.18 -20.92 8.98
N LEU A 221 5.76 -21.49 7.86
CA LEU A 221 5.88 -22.92 7.58
C LEU A 221 7.34 -23.41 7.53
N LEU A 222 8.32 -22.52 7.41
CA LEU A 222 9.74 -22.87 7.48
C LEU A 222 10.23 -23.18 8.90
N LEU A 223 9.47 -22.78 9.93
CA LEU A 223 9.80 -23.05 11.33
C LEU A 223 9.52 -24.52 11.66
N GLU A 224 10.19 -25.06 12.68
CA GLU A 224 9.92 -26.40 13.19
C GLU A 224 8.86 -26.38 14.29
N GLY A 225 8.11 -27.49 14.41
CA GLY A 225 7.11 -27.69 15.46
C GLY A 225 5.77 -26.95 15.26
N PRO A 226 4.90 -26.99 16.29
CA PRO A 226 3.61 -26.32 16.27
C PRO A 226 3.79 -24.80 16.21
N LEU A 227 2.98 -24.12 15.39
CA LEU A 227 3.05 -22.66 15.26
C LEU A 227 2.46 -21.98 16.51
N THR A 228 3.32 -21.39 17.33
CA THR A 228 2.92 -20.64 18.52
C THR A 228 2.94 -19.14 18.27
N ARG A 229 2.21 -18.37 19.08
CA ARG A 229 2.21 -16.90 18.98
C ARG A 229 3.63 -16.33 19.08
N LYS A 230 4.43 -16.85 20.01
CA LYS A 230 5.81 -16.45 20.23
C LYS A 230 6.69 -16.68 18.99
N GLN A 231 6.54 -17.83 18.34
CA GLN A 231 7.26 -18.12 17.09
C GLN A 231 6.89 -17.15 15.97
N VAL A 232 5.60 -16.79 15.85
CA VAL A 232 5.15 -15.79 14.87
C VAL A 232 5.77 -14.42 15.17
N GLU A 233 5.76 -13.99 16.43
CA GLU A 233 6.37 -12.72 16.85
C GLU A 233 7.87 -12.69 16.53
N GLU A 234 8.60 -13.75 16.89
CA GLU A 234 10.04 -13.86 16.63
C GLU A 234 10.36 -13.89 15.13
N ALA A 235 9.64 -14.69 14.34
CA ALA A 235 9.88 -14.85 12.91
C ALA A 235 9.55 -13.58 12.10
N LEU A 236 8.57 -12.79 12.56
CA LEU A 236 8.18 -11.54 11.93
C LEU A 236 8.89 -10.31 12.52
N GLY A 237 9.75 -10.50 13.54
CA GLY A 237 10.45 -9.41 14.21
C GLY A 237 9.51 -8.45 14.93
N LEU A 238 8.39 -8.96 15.44
CA LEU A 238 7.39 -8.19 16.18
C LEU A 238 7.79 -8.11 17.65
N PRO A 239 7.66 -6.92 18.27
CA PRO A 239 7.92 -6.79 19.69
C PRO A 239 6.91 -7.61 20.51
N PRO A 240 7.35 -8.30 21.59
CA PRO A 240 6.46 -9.10 22.42
C PRO A 240 5.35 -8.26 23.04
N ARG A 241 4.11 -8.78 23.03
CA ARG A 241 2.94 -8.09 23.58
C ARG A 241 3.16 -7.63 25.02
N GLU A 242 3.73 -8.49 25.87
CA GLU A 242 4.00 -8.16 27.27
C GLU A 242 4.92 -6.93 27.44
N ALA A 243 5.90 -6.77 26.54
CA ALA A 243 6.81 -5.62 26.58
C ALA A 243 6.12 -4.33 26.13
N LEU A 244 5.22 -4.42 25.15
CA LEU A 244 4.37 -3.31 24.73
C LEU A 244 3.38 -2.90 25.84
N SER A 245 2.77 -3.87 26.53
CA SER A 245 1.90 -3.62 27.69
C SER A 245 2.66 -2.91 28.82
N ARG A 246 3.92 -3.31 29.10
CA ARG A 246 4.76 -2.58 30.07
C ARG A 246 5.06 -1.14 29.64
N LEU A 247 5.34 -0.91 28.36
CA LEU A 247 5.50 0.45 27.84
C LEU A 247 4.23 1.29 28.00
N ALA A 248 3.07 0.72 27.68
CA ALA A 248 1.78 1.40 27.85
C ALA A 248 1.49 1.74 29.32
N GLN A 249 1.74 0.80 30.23
CA GLN A 249 1.63 1.03 31.69
C GLN A 249 2.59 2.10 32.19
N GLY A 250 3.84 2.08 31.75
CA GLY A 250 4.83 3.11 32.08
C GLY A 250 4.39 4.51 31.61
N LEU A 251 3.82 4.61 30.40
CA LEU A 251 3.26 5.85 29.87
C LEU A 251 2.07 6.34 30.70
N ALA A 252 1.13 5.45 31.03
CA ALA A 252 -0.04 5.78 31.85
C ALA A 252 0.35 6.30 33.24
N ARG A 253 1.39 5.70 33.85
CA ARG A 253 1.94 6.12 35.15
C ARG A 253 2.84 7.35 35.08
N GLY A 254 3.24 7.79 33.88
CA GLY A 254 4.20 8.87 33.70
C GLY A 254 5.64 8.53 34.10
N ASP A 255 6.00 7.25 34.22
CA ASP A 255 7.36 6.82 34.53
C ASP A 255 8.25 6.82 33.27
N LEU A 256 8.75 8.02 32.93
CA LEU A 256 9.61 8.21 31.76
C LEU A 256 10.91 7.39 31.84
N LYS A 257 11.42 7.12 33.05
CA LYS A 257 12.67 6.37 33.22
C LYS A 257 12.45 4.91 32.81
N GLU A 258 11.36 4.31 33.27
CA GLU A 258 10.97 2.95 32.90
C GLU A 258 10.69 2.85 31.39
N VAL A 259 9.88 3.77 30.85
CA VAL A 259 9.50 3.79 29.43
C VAL A 259 10.74 3.86 28.52
N LEU A 260 11.65 4.81 28.78
CA LEU A 260 12.84 4.97 27.94
C LEU A 260 13.83 3.82 28.10
N SER A 261 13.95 3.25 29.30
CA SER A 261 14.82 2.09 29.56
C SER A 261 14.30 0.83 28.84
N GLU A 262 13.01 0.54 28.92
CA GLU A 262 12.39 -0.60 28.24
C GLU A 262 12.49 -0.43 26.72
N ALA A 263 12.20 0.77 26.19
CA ALA A 263 12.31 1.08 24.77
C ALA A 263 13.74 0.91 24.25
N ARG A 264 14.75 1.38 24.99
CA ARG A 264 16.16 1.16 24.65
C ARG A 264 16.52 -0.32 24.70
N GLY A 265 16.02 -1.06 25.68
CA GLY A 265 16.21 -2.50 25.78
C GLY A 265 15.65 -3.25 24.58
N LEU A 266 14.43 -2.90 24.13
CA LEU A 266 13.81 -3.48 22.94
C LEU A 266 14.55 -3.10 21.65
N TYR A 267 14.96 -1.84 21.52
CA TYR A 267 15.77 -1.40 20.38
C TYR A 267 17.11 -2.15 20.30
N ALA A 268 17.78 -2.35 21.43
CA ALA A 268 19.04 -3.10 21.51
C ALA A 268 18.87 -4.58 21.14
N LYS A 269 17.68 -5.16 21.37
CA LYS A 269 17.30 -6.51 20.92
C LYS A 269 16.99 -6.59 19.41
N GLY A 270 17.01 -5.47 18.70
CA GLY A 270 16.83 -5.42 17.24
C GLY A 270 15.40 -5.12 16.79
N PHE A 271 14.47 -4.80 17.69
CA PHE A 271 13.11 -4.42 17.29
C PHE A 271 13.09 -3.06 16.62
N ALA A 272 12.49 -2.99 15.43
CA ALA A 272 12.40 -1.74 14.68
C ALA A 272 11.50 -0.73 15.42
N PRO A 273 11.92 0.55 15.55
CA PRO A 273 11.11 1.62 16.14
C PRO A 273 9.67 1.71 15.62
N ARG A 274 9.46 1.51 14.30
CA ARG A 274 8.12 1.50 13.70
C ARG A 274 7.25 0.37 14.23
N SER A 275 7.82 -0.83 14.40
CA SER A 275 7.11 -1.98 14.95
C SER A 275 6.78 -1.78 16.42
N LEU A 276 7.69 -1.15 17.19
CA LEU A 276 7.45 -0.78 18.59
C LEU A 276 6.31 0.22 18.74
N VAL A 277 6.32 1.30 17.96
CA VAL A 277 5.25 2.30 17.99
C VAL A 277 3.93 1.72 17.50
N GLY A 278 3.93 0.98 16.38
CA GLY A 278 2.71 0.33 15.87
C GLY A 278 2.11 -0.65 16.90
N GLY A 279 2.93 -1.52 17.50
CA GLY A 279 2.47 -2.44 18.54
C GLY A 279 1.98 -1.72 19.80
N LEU A 280 2.62 -0.63 20.19
CA LEU A 280 2.17 0.18 21.33
C LEU A 280 0.82 0.87 21.05
N MET A 281 0.62 1.37 19.84
CA MET A 281 -0.68 1.93 19.41
C MET A 281 -1.79 0.88 19.49
N GLU A 282 -1.51 -0.38 19.13
CA GLU A 282 -2.47 -1.47 19.27
C GLU A 282 -2.89 -1.71 20.73
N VAL A 283 -1.92 -1.76 21.66
CA VAL A 283 -2.22 -1.89 23.10
C VAL A 283 -3.04 -0.72 23.62
N LEU A 284 -2.69 0.52 23.25
CA LEU A 284 -3.43 1.71 23.66
C LEU A 284 -4.85 1.75 23.06
N ARG A 285 -5.03 1.23 21.84
CA ARG A 285 -6.34 1.11 21.20
C ARG A 285 -7.22 0.08 21.92
N GLU A 286 -6.67 -1.08 22.26
CA GLU A 286 -7.39 -2.08 23.07
C GLU A 286 -7.80 -1.52 24.44
N ALA A 287 -6.93 -0.75 25.08
CA ALA A 287 -7.25 -0.05 26.33
C ALA A 287 -8.37 0.99 26.16
N LEU A 288 -8.37 1.74 25.05
CA LEU A 288 -9.43 2.69 24.74
C LEU A 288 -10.78 1.98 24.52
N TYR A 289 -10.77 0.82 23.87
CA TYR A 289 -11.96 -0.03 23.70
C TYR A 289 -12.49 -0.53 25.04
N ALA A 290 -11.61 -1.08 25.89
CA ALA A 290 -11.97 -1.53 27.23
C ALA A 290 -12.58 -0.41 28.07
N ALA A 291 -12.05 0.82 27.97
CA ALA A 291 -12.59 1.98 28.67
C ALA A 291 -14.01 2.38 28.23
N HIS A 292 -14.47 1.92 27.05
CA HIS A 292 -15.82 2.15 26.52
C HIS A 292 -16.71 0.89 26.58
N GLY A 293 -16.29 -0.17 27.29
CA GLY A 293 -17.07 -1.41 27.43
C GLY A 293 -17.01 -2.34 26.21
N LEU A 294 -16.06 -2.13 25.29
CA LEU A 294 -15.77 -3.06 24.19
C LEU A 294 -14.69 -4.07 24.61
N PRO A 295 -14.58 -5.23 23.93
CA PRO A 295 -13.50 -6.19 24.19
C PRO A 295 -12.11 -5.57 24.03
N GLY A 296 -11.25 -5.73 25.05
CA GLY A 296 -9.88 -5.22 25.04
C GLY A 296 -9.18 -5.35 26.40
N GLU A 297 -7.86 -5.23 26.42
CA GLU A 297 -7.06 -5.23 27.66
C GLU A 297 -7.18 -3.88 28.39
N SER A 298 -7.62 -3.87 29.65
CA SER A 298 -7.80 -2.63 30.40
C SER A 298 -6.47 -1.99 30.81
N LEU A 299 -6.40 -0.66 30.74
CA LEU A 299 -5.30 0.14 31.25
C LEU A 299 -5.84 1.24 32.15
N GLU A 300 -5.20 1.48 33.29
CA GLU A 300 -5.55 2.58 34.21
C GLU A 300 -5.13 3.94 33.63
N ALA A 301 -5.94 4.47 32.71
CA ALA A 301 -5.73 5.79 32.12
C ALA A 301 -7.08 6.39 31.66
N PRO A 302 -7.24 7.72 31.70
CA PRO A 302 -8.45 8.35 31.18
C PRO A 302 -8.53 8.19 29.64
N PRO A 303 -9.73 7.97 29.06
CA PRO A 303 -9.91 7.80 27.62
C PRO A 303 -9.30 8.92 26.78
N GLU A 304 -9.34 10.16 27.27
CA GLU A 304 -8.78 11.33 26.59
C GLU A 304 -7.25 11.25 26.48
N ALA A 305 -6.57 10.71 27.50
CA ALA A 305 -5.12 10.51 27.45
C ALA A 305 -4.75 9.35 26.51
N LEU A 306 -5.53 8.27 26.49
CA LEU A 306 -5.33 7.17 25.54
C LEU A 306 -5.46 7.66 24.09
N LEU A 307 -6.51 8.43 23.78
CA LEU A 307 -6.72 9.02 22.45
C LEU A 307 -5.61 10.01 22.09
N GLY A 308 -5.21 10.87 23.04
CA GLY A 308 -4.10 11.80 22.85
C GLY A 308 -2.77 11.09 22.55
N ALA A 309 -2.50 9.97 23.22
CA ALA A 309 -1.29 9.20 23.02
C ALA A 309 -1.30 8.49 21.66
N LEU A 310 -2.43 7.91 21.27
CA LEU A 310 -2.63 7.34 19.93
C LEU A 310 -2.37 8.37 18.83
N THR A 311 -2.88 9.58 19.00
CA THR A 311 -2.68 10.68 18.03
C THR A 311 -1.20 11.07 17.94
N ALA A 312 -0.53 11.23 19.08
CA ALA A 312 0.88 11.58 19.12
C ALA A 312 1.79 10.50 18.49
N LEU A 313 1.45 9.23 18.69
CA LEU A 313 2.17 8.11 18.10
C LEU A 313 1.91 7.97 16.60
N ASP A 314 0.69 8.23 16.14
CA ASP A 314 0.34 8.25 14.71
C ASP A 314 1.14 9.31 13.94
N GLU A 315 1.23 10.54 14.47
CA GLU A 315 2.10 11.56 13.91
C GLU A 315 3.58 11.14 13.91
N ALA A 316 4.02 10.41 14.94
CA ALA A 316 5.38 9.92 15.02
C ALA A 316 5.66 8.81 13.99
N MET A 317 4.68 8.03 13.58
CA MET A 317 4.82 7.00 12.54
C MET A 317 5.29 7.59 11.20
N GLU A 318 4.80 8.78 10.83
CA GLU A 318 5.29 9.48 9.63
C GLU A 318 6.77 9.89 9.75
N ARG A 319 7.19 10.33 10.94
CA ARG A 319 8.59 10.70 11.21
C ARG A 319 9.49 9.46 11.16
N LEU A 320 9.04 8.36 11.77
CA LEU A 320 9.73 7.08 11.77
C LEU A 320 9.83 6.45 10.38
N ALA A 321 8.90 6.74 9.48
CA ALA A 321 9.00 6.33 8.08
C ALA A 321 10.21 6.97 7.37
N LYS A 322 10.64 8.17 7.81
CA LYS A 322 11.82 8.88 7.27
C LYS A 322 13.10 8.53 8.02
N ARG A 323 13.02 8.37 9.34
CA ARG A 323 14.17 8.10 10.22
C ARG A 323 13.75 7.14 11.34
N SER A 324 14.15 5.88 11.22
CA SER A 324 13.79 4.81 12.16
C SER A 324 14.95 4.48 13.11
N ASP A 325 15.36 5.44 13.94
CA ASP A 325 16.41 5.26 14.95
C ASP A 325 15.89 5.45 16.39
N LEU A 326 16.75 5.17 17.37
CA LEU A 326 16.41 5.25 18.78
C LEU A 326 15.96 6.66 19.20
N LEU A 327 16.59 7.72 18.67
CA LEU A 327 16.21 9.09 19.00
C LEU A 327 14.77 9.39 18.57
N ALA A 328 14.39 8.96 17.36
CA ALA A 328 13.02 9.13 16.88
C ALA A 328 12.01 8.34 17.71
N LEU A 329 12.37 7.13 18.17
CA LEU A 329 11.56 6.34 19.09
C LEU A 329 11.38 7.05 20.45
N GLU A 330 12.47 7.47 21.08
CA GLU A 330 12.45 8.17 22.38
C GLU A 330 11.61 9.46 22.26
N ALA A 331 11.75 10.22 21.17
CA ALA A 331 10.93 11.40 20.92
C ALA A 331 9.44 11.08 20.78
N ALA A 332 9.08 9.99 20.08
CA ALA A 332 7.70 9.54 19.93
C ALA A 332 7.07 9.23 21.31
N LEU A 333 7.78 8.45 22.13
CA LEU A 333 7.33 8.07 23.48
C LEU A 333 7.19 9.28 24.40
N LEU A 334 8.13 10.23 24.32
CA LEU A 334 8.06 11.47 25.09
C LEU A 334 6.86 12.33 24.70
N GLN A 335 6.51 12.43 23.42
CA GLN A 335 5.30 13.17 23.00
C GLN A 335 4.03 12.47 23.47
N ALA A 336 3.96 11.13 23.35
CA ALA A 336 2.84 10.35 23.84
C ALA A 336 2.69 10.46 25.37
N ALA A 337 3.79 10.55 26.13
CA ALA A 337 3.72 10.69 27.57
C ALA A 337 3.06 12.00 28.02
N ARG A 338 3.18 13.09 27.26
CA ARG A 338 2.71 14.44 27.67
C ARG A 338 1.20 14.54 27.89
N VAL A 339 0.41 13.67 27.27
CA VAL A 339 -1.05 13.68 27.40
C VAL A 339 -1.52 12.93 28.65
N PHE A 340 -0.66 12.12 29.27
CA PHE A 340 -1.01 11.44 30.51
C PHE A 340 -0.86 12.39 31.70
N PRO A 341 -1.85 12.44 32.62
CA PRO A 341 -1.89 13.42 33.70
C PRO A 341 -0.69 13.34 34.65
N ALA A 342 -0.02 12.19 34.74
CA ALA A 342 1.21 12.02 35.53
C ALA A 342 2.45 12.70 34.92
N ALA A 343 2.46 13.01 33.61
CA ALA A 343 3.58 13.70 32.97
C ALA A 343 3.70 15.20 33.32
N SER A 344 2.74 15.73 34.09
CA SER A 344 2.76 17.11 34.62
C SER A 344 3.76 17.32 35.77
N LEU A 345 4.46 16.29 36.25
CA LEU A 345 5.38 16.40 37.39
C LEU A 345 6.82 16.85 37.06
N PHE A 346 7.03 17.56 35.95
CA PHE A 346 8.25 18.37 35.80
C PHE A 346 8.07 19.74 36.47
N GLN A 347 8.00 19.76 37.81
CA GLN A 347 8.51 20.93 38.53
C GLN A 347 10.04 20.84 38.45
N PRO A 348 10.75 21.83 37.86
CA PRO A 348 12.20 21.86 37.99
C PRO A 348 12.52 21.97 39.48
N GLY A 349 12.91 20.84 40.08
CA GLY A 349 13.35 20.80 41.45
C GLY A 349 14.49 21.80 41.61
N LYS A 350 14.36 22.71 42.57
CA LYS A 350 15.48 23.48 43.12
C LYS A 350 16.46 22.49 43.76
N GLY A 351 17.21 21.77 42.94
CA GLY A 351 18.38 21.04 43.37
C GLY A 351 19.47 22.04 43.64
N GLU A 352 19.59 22.48 44.89
CA GLU A 352 20.81 23.12 45.37
C GLU A 352 21.97 22.13 45.19
N VAL A 353 22.74 22.32 44.13
CA VAL A 353 24.02 21.65 43.96
C VAL A 353 24.98 22.30 44.95
N GLN A 354 25.19 21.67 46.10
CA GLN A 354 26.32 22.01 46.97
C GLN A 354 27.62 21.51 46.31
N PRO A 355 28.57 22.39 45.94
CA PRO A 355 29.86 21.93 45.46
C PRO A 355 30.72 21.53 46.66
N LYS A 356 30.85 20.23 46.91
CA LYS A 356 31.96 19.68 47.71
C LYS A 356 33.10 19.26 46.78
N ALA A 357 34.08 20.14 46.60
CA ALA A 357 35.44 19.74 46.27
C ALA A 357 36.42 20.82 46.76
N SER A 358 37.26 20.44 47.73
CA SER A 358 38.42 21.24 48.14
C SER A 358 39.51 21.19 47.06
N PRO A 359 40.26 22.28 46.83
CA PRO A 359 41.31 22.32 45.82
C PRO A 359 42.59 21.61 46.30
N PRO A 360 43.29 20.83 45.45
CA PRO A 360 44.66 20.42 45.74
C PRO A 360 45.61 21.60 45.55
N SER A 361 46.48 21.82 46.54
CA SER A 361 47.57 22.78 46.49
C SER A 361 48.72 22.24 45.62
N GLY A 362 49.11 23.01 44.60
CA GLY A 362 50.26 22.69 43.74
C GLY A 362 50.78 23.95 43.07
N LYS A 363 52.04 24.29 43.33
CA LYS A 363 52.71 25.54 42.97
C LYS A 363 52.73 25.79 41.46
N ALA A 364 52.20 26.94 41.04
CA ALA A 364 52.35 27.46 39.68
C ALA A 364 53.70 28.16 39.52
N VAL A 365 54.49 27.72 38.53
CA VAL A 365 55.63 28.44 37.97
C VAL A 365 55.12 29.27 36.80
N ARG A 366 55.40 30.59 36.83
CA ARG A 366 55.11 31.57 35.78
C ARG A 366 56.06 31.40 34.59
N ALA A 367 55.52 31.47 33.37
CA ALA A 367 56.19 32.09 32.21
C ALA A 367 55.14 32.61 31.22
N GLU A 368 55.40 33.80 30.69
CA GLU A 368 54.49 34.73 29.99
C GLU A 368 54.26 34.41 28.50
N ALA A 369 53.12 34.86 27.96
CA ALA A 369 53.03 35.49 26.64
C ALA A 369 51.72 36.33 26.53
N ALA A 370 51.83 37.44 25.82
CA ALA A 370 51.01 38.65 25.94
C ALA A 370 49.62 38.63 25.26
N LEU A 371 48.74 39.49 25.79
CA LEU A 371 47.49 39.96 25.18
C LEU A 371 47.74 41.26 24.38
N PRO A 372 46.93 41.52 23.34
CA PRO A 372 46.35 42.86 23.17
C PRO A 372 44.82 42.76 23.01
N GLU A 373 44.06 43.37 23.92
CA GLU A 373 43.33 44.65 23.74
C GLU A 373 41.93 44.50 23.10
N GLU A 374 40.91 44.56 23.97
CA GLU A 374 39.58 45.14 23.67
C GLU A 374 39.69 46.69 23.76
N PRO A 375 38.70 47.54 23.36
CA PRO A 375 37.28 47.28 23.09
C PRO A 375 36.78 48.02 21.79
N ALA A 376 35.49 48.10 21.41
CA ALA A 376 34.58 49.05 22.03
C ALA A 376 33.17 49.15 21.40
N HIS A 377 32.22 49.47 22.29
CA HIS A 377 30.94 50.18 22.09
C HIS A 377 29.69 49.37 21.71
N LEU A 378 29.02 48.88 22.77
CA LEU A 378 27.56 48.87 22.89
C LEU A 378 27.06 50.29 23.24
N ARG A 379 26.11 50.87 22.50
CA ARG A 379 24.72 51.17 22.96
C ARG A 379 23.89 52.10 22.05
N LYS A 380 22.63 51.66 21.85
CA LYS A 380 21.32 52.39 21.88
C LYS A 380 20.93 53.35 20.73
N GLN A 381 19.79 53.05 20.08
CA GLN A 381 18.58 53.91 19.89
C GLN A 381 17.59 53.16 18.96
N GLU A 382 16.41 52.76 19.44
CA GLU A 382 15.10 53.45 19.37
C GLU A 382 14.42 53.39 18.00
N ALA A 383 13.14 52.99 18.03
CA ALA A 383 12.30 52.73 16.87
C ALA A 383 11.75 54.03 16.26
N SER A 384 11.73 54.08 14.92
CA SER A 384 10.82 54.93 14.14
C SER A 384 10.21 54.09 13.02
N GLN A 385 8.89 54.19 12.88
CA GLN A 385 8.08 53.67 11.79
C GLN A 385 8.49 54.34 10.48
N GLU A 386 8.67 53.56 9.40
CA GLU A 386 8.20 53.82 8.03
C GLU A 386 8.71 52.73 7.07
N ASP A 387 7.85 52.37 6.12
CA ASP A 387 8.07 51.59 4.88
C ASP A 387 8.25 50.06 4.94
N LEU A 388 7.10 49.36 4.87
CA LEU A 388 6.98 47.97 4.38
C LEU A 388 6.84 47.96 2.85
N PRO A 389 7.55 47.10 2.09
CA PRO A 389 7.18 46.77 0.71
C PRO A 389 6.32 45.50 0.63
N GLU A 390 5.21 45.63 -0.10
CA GLU A 390 4.15 44.65 -0.34
C GLU A 390 4.56 43.49 -1.27
N PHE A 391 3.85 42.38 -1.10
CA PHE A 391 3.89 41.17 -1.91
C PHE A 391 3.00 41.34 -3.16
N HIS A 392 3.54 41.11 -4.37
CA HIS A 392 2.73 41.08 -5.61
C HIS A 392 2.78 39.70 -6.31
N PRO A 393 1.64 39.24 -6.88
CA PRO A 393 1.49 37.93 -7.51
C PRO A 393 2.03 37.85 -8.95
N THR A 394 2.38 36.62 -9.34
CA THR A 394 2.93 36.16 -10.63
C THR A 394 2.07 36.52 -11.85
N LYS A 395 2.73 37.02 -12.92
CA LYS A 395 2.21 37.15 -14.30
C LYS A 395 2.72 35.99 -15.19
N PRO A 396 1.98 35.58 -16.25
CA PRO A 396 2.35 34.45 -17.11
C PRO A 396 3.45 34.81 -18.13
N LEU A 397 4.33 33.84 -18.40
CA LEU A 397 5.46 33.95 -19.35
C LEU A 397 4.99 33.78 -20.81
N VAL A 398 5.24 34.80 -21.62
CA VAL A 398 5.17 34.79 -23.09
C VAL A 398 6.47 34.18 -23.66
N PRO A 399 6.46 33.36 -24.73
CA PRO A 399 7.68 32.81 -25.29
C PRO A 399 8.47 33.88 -26.07
N PRO A 400 9.81 33.99 -25.92
CA PRO A 400 10.60 34.88 -26.75
C PRO A 400 10.78 34.29 -28.16
N GLY A 401 10.50 35.14 -29.14
CA GLY A 401 10.59 34.85 -30.56
C GLY A 401 12.02 34.68 -31.09
N ALA A 402 12.07 34.07 -32.27
CA ALA A 402 13.26 33.81 -33.06
C ALA A 402 14.11 35.07 -33.29
N ARG A 403 15.42 34.93 -33.05
CA ARG A 403 16.45 35.75 -33.68
C ARG A 403 17.57 34.85 -34.15
N GLU A 404 17.68 34.72 -35.47
CA GLU A 404 18.90 34.29 -36.15
C GLU A 404 19.91 35.45 -36.11
N ALA A 405 21.16 35.14 -35.77
CA ALA A 405 22.38 35.61 -36.46
C ALA A 405 23.64 35.29 -35.64
N GLY A 406 24.65 34.72 -36.30
CA GLY A 406 26.06 34.95 -35.97
C GLY A 406 26.90 33.71 -35.66
N LEU A 407 27.49 33.11 -36.70
CA LEU A 407 28.63 32.20 -36.59
C LEU A 407 29.91 32.98 -36.21
N SER A 408 30.63 32.46 -35.21
CA SER A 408 32.11 32.44 -35.04
C SER A 408 32.53 32.76 -33.60
N GLY A 409 33.46 31.95 -33.07
CA GLY A 409 34.20 32.25 -31.84
C GLY A 409 34.13 31.16 -30.77
N GLU A 410 35.11 30.27 -30.80
CA GLU A 410 35.65 29.43 -29.69
C GLU A 410 34.76 29.23 -28.44
N MET A 411 34.29 27.99 -28.21
CA MET A 411 33.58 27.58 -26.99
C MET A 411 34.53 27.13 -25.86
N PRO A 412 34.58 27.80 -24.69
CA PRO A 412 35.23 27.25 -23.50
C PRO A 412 34.20 26.67 -22.51
N ARG A 413 34.22 25.35 -22.40
CA ARG A 413 34.33 24.55 -21.15
C ARG A 413 33.46 24.89 -19.91
N ASP A 414 32.13 24.92 -20.03
CA ASP A 414 31.27 24.63 -18.86
C ASP A 414 30.10 23.68 -19.17
N LEU A 415 30.44 22.42 -19.46
CA LEU A 415 29.47 21.33 -19.61
C LEU A 415 28.68 21.08 -18.32
N ALA A 416 29.33 21.24 -17.17
CA ALA A 416 28.73 20.93 -15.87
C ALA A 416 27.66 21.96 -15.47
N GLY A 417 27.87 23.25 -15.72
CA GLY A 417 26.89 24.30 -15.49
C GLY A 417 25.68 24.19 -16.42
N ARG A 418 25.92 23.98 -17.73
CA ARG A 418 24.86 23.76 -18.72
C ARG A 418 24.01 22.52 -18.39
N TRP A 419 24.65 21.47 -17.87
CA TRP A 419 23.95 20.27 -17.42
C TRP A 419 23.04 20.53 -16.22
N ARG A 420 23.51 21.29 -15.21
CA ARG A 420 22.66 21.67 -14.07
C ARG A 420 21.46 22.51 -14.51
N ALA A 421 21.69 23.48 -15.38
CA ALA A 421 20.60 24.32 -15.92
C ALA A 421 19.57 23.49 -16.68
N LEU A 422 20.01 22.52 -17.50
CA LEU A 422 19.10 21.60 -18.18
C LEU A 422 18.32 20.74 -17.18
N LEU A 423 18.99 20.18 -16.16
CA LEU A 423 18.30 19.40 -15.13
C LEU A 423 17.24 20.23 -14.40
N GLU A 424 17.52 21.51 -14.10
CA GLU A 424 16.57 22.42 -13.45
C GLU A 424 15.37 22.82 -14.34
N ALA A 425 15.55 22.90 -15.66
CA ALA A 425 14.48 23.14 -16.61
C ALA A 425 13.54 21.92 -16.81
N LEU A 426 13.97 20.72 -16.43
CA LEU A 426 13.18 19.49 -16.58
C LEU A 426 12.14 19.31 -15.47
N LYS A 427 11.01 18.71 -15.83
CA LYS A 427 10.00 18.21 -14.88
C LYS A 427 10.63 17.20 -13.89
N PRO A 428 10.14 17.12 -12.64
CA PRO A 428 10.75 16.28 -11.59
C PRO A 428 10.96 14.82 -11.97
N THR A 429 10.02 14.23 -12.73
CA THR A 429 10.08 12.83 -13.18
C THR A 429 11.23 12.58 -14.17
N LEU A 430 11.39 13.44 -15.18
CA LEU A 430 12.43 13.30 -16.20
C LEU A 430 13.82 13.67 -15.64
N ARG A 431 13.86 14.63 -14.72
CA ARG A 431 15.07 14.98 -13.96
C ARG A 431 15.61 13.78 -13.17
N ALA A 432 14.75 12.97 -12.57
CA ALA A 432 15.16 11.79 -11.80
C ALA A 432 15.84 10.73 -12.69
N PHE A 433 15.38 10.54 -13.92
CA PHE A 433 16.01 9.62 -14.87
C PHE A 433 17.36 10.13 -15.37
N LEU A 434 17.46 11.44 -15.66
CA LEU A 434 18.66 12.04 -16.22
C LEU A 434 19.73 12.37 -15.17
N ARG A 435 19.38 12.49 -13.88
CA ARG A 435 20.36 12.77 -12.81
C ARG A 435 21.49 11.74 -12.74
N GLU A 436 21.19 10.50 -13.10
CA GLU A 436 22.14 9.39 -13.09
C GLU A 436 22.90 9.25 -14.43
N ALA A 437 22.60 10.09 -15.43
CA ALA A 437 23.29 10.14 -16.71
C ALA A 437 24.53 11.03 -16.62
N ARG A 438 25.61 10.62 -17.29
CA ARG A 438 26.75 11.51 -17.55
C ARG A 438 26.62 12.12 -18.94
N PRO A 439 26.51 13.45 -19.04
CA PRO A 439 26.55 14.13 -20.33
C PRO A 439 27.99 14.17 -20.83
N ASP A 440 28.14 14.01 -22.13
CA ASP A 440 29.35 14.33 -22.87
C ASP A 440 29.01 14.96 -24.22
N LEU A 441 29.92 15.76 -24.74
CA LEU A 441 29.76 16.41 -26.04
C LEU A 441 30.75 15.79 -27.02
N GLU A 442 30.26 14.95 -27.92
CA GLU A 442 31.05 14.29 -28.96
C GLU A 442 30.52 14.71 -30.32
N GLU A 443 31.41 15.11 -31.24
CA GLU A 443 31.08 15.33 -32.67
C GLU A 443 29.82 16.20 -32.91
N GLY A 444 29.56 17.19 -32.06
CA GLY A 444 28.40 18.10 -32.23
C GLY A 444 27.06 17.53 -31.76
N ARG A 445 27.05 16.43 -31.00
CA ARG A 445 25.86 15.86 -30.34
C ARG A 445 26.06 15.67 -28.84
N LEU A 446 24.96 15.70 -28.08
CA LEU A 446 24.99 15.41 -26.65
C LEU A 446 24.85 13.89 -26.43
N VAL A 447 25.87 13.26 -25.89
CA VAL A 447 25.87 11.84 -25.55
C VAL A 447 25.56 11.67 -24.07
N LEU A 448 24.47 10.97 -23.76
CA LEU A 448 24.04 10.66 -22.41
C LEU A 448 24.39 9.21 -22.08
N ARG A 449 25.40 9.04 -21.23
CA ARG A 449 25.89 7.72 -20.83
C ARG A 449 25.26 7.27 -19.53
N PHE A 450 24.74 6.05 -19.53
CA PHE A 450 24.13 5.40 -18.38
C PHE A 450 24.91 4.14 -18.01
N PRO A 451 25.09 3.85 -16.72
CA PRO A 451 25.62 2.57 -16.30
C PRO A 451 24.60 1.45 -16.57
N GLU A 452 25.06 0.24 -16.91
CA GLU A 452 24.20 -0.92 -17.21
C GLU A 452 23.19 -1.25 -16.09
N SER A 453 23.57 -1.02 -14.84
CA SER A 453 22.68 -1.16 -13.66
C SER A 453 21.45 -0.23 -13.68
N LYS A 454 21.43 0.77 -14.57
CA LYS A 454 20.36 1.74 -14.77
C LYS A 454 19.76 1.68 -16.18
N ALA A 455 19.71 0.49 -16.78
CA ALA A 455 19.05 0.24 -18.07
C ALA A 455 17.60 0.76 -18.14
N PHE A 456 16.87 0.73 -17.01
CA PHE A 456 15.52 1.30 -16.92
C PHE A 456 15.52 2.83 -17.13
N HIS A 457 16.47 3.56 -16.54
CA HIS A 457 16.57 5.02 -16.69
C HIS A 457 16.98 5.41 -18.11
N HIS A 458 17.88 4.64 -18.73
CA HIS A 458 18.24 4.80 -20.14
C HIS A 458 17.01 4.69 -21.05
N LYS A 459 16.25 3.59 -20.94
CA LYS A 459 15.06 3.35 -21.78
C LYS A 459 14.01 4.46 -21.62
N ARG A 460 13.77 4.91 -20.38
CA ARG A 460 12.82 6.00 -20.09
C ARG A 460 13.30 7.36 -20.61
N ALA A 461 14.59 7.65 -20.55
CA ALA A 461 15.15 8.88 -21.10
C ALA A 461 15.07 8.90 -22.64
N GLU A 462 15.31 7.75 -23.28
CA GLU A 462 15.20 7.56 -24.72
C GLU A 462 13.76 7.69 -25.24
N GLU A 463 12.79 7.09 -24.54
CA GLU A 463 11.34 7.25 -24.83
C GLU A 463 10.88 8.72 -24.80
N GLN A 464 11.59 9.57 -24.05
CA GLN A 464 11.28 11.00 -23.90
C GLN A 464 12.20 11.91 -24.74
N ARG A 465 12.93 11.36 -25.72
CA ARG A 465 13.85 12.11 -26.60
C ARG A 465 13.21 13.32 -27.28
N ALA A 466 11.94 13.20 -27.70
CA ALA A 466 11.22 14.30 -28.34
C ALA A 466 11.05 15.54 -27.45
N ILE A 467 10.94 15.34 -26.13
CA ILE A 467 10.84 16.43 -25.13
C ILE A 467 12.24 16.97 -24.79
N LEU A 468 13.26 16.12 -24.83
CA LEU A 468 14.64 16.49 -24.51
C LEU A 468 15.31 17.29 -25.63
N LEU A 469 15.05 16.99 -26.89
CA LEU A 469 15.70 17.64 -28.04
C LEU A 469 15.58 19.17 -28.05
N PRO A 470 14.40 19.80 -27.82
CA PRO A 470 14.29 21.25 -27.75
C PRO A 470 15.11 21.88 -26.63
N LEU A 471 15.14 21.24 -25.45
CA LEU A 471 15.91 21.72 -24.30
C LEU A 471 17.40 21.54 -24.50
N VAL A 472 17.82 20.44 -25.13
CA VAL A 472 19.22 20.22 -25.48
C VAL A 472 19.68 21.23 -26.52
N ARG A 473 18.86 21.54 -27.53
CA ARG A 473 19.15 22.62 -28.49
C ARG A 473 19.32 23.95 -27.78
N ALA A 474 18.42 24.29 -26.86
CA ALA A 474 18.47 25.55 -26.12
C ALA A 474 19.70 25.68 -25.20
N HIS A 475 20.11 24.60 -24.52
CA HIS A 475 21.20 24.65 -23.52
C HIS A 475 22.58 24.28 -24.06
N PHE A 476 22.65 23.43 -25.08
CA PHE A 476 23.90 22.89 -25.62
C PHE A 476 24.15 23.28 -27.08
N GLY A 477 23.15 23.79 -27.81
CA GLY A 477 23.30 24.21 -29.21
C GLY A 477 23.49 23.04 -30.19
N VAL A 478 23.13 21.82 -29.78
CA VAL A 478 23.28 20.60 -30.59
C VAL A 478 21.93 20.09 -31.06
N GLU A 479 21.86 19.60 -32.30
CA GLU A 479 20.60 19.12 -32.90
C GLU A 479 20.30 17.66 -32.58
N GLU A 480 21.26 16.94 -32.00
CA GLU A 480 21.18 15.51 -31.73
C GLU A 480 21.53 15.16 -30.28
N VAL A 481 20.81 14.15 -29.77
CA VAL A 481 21.06 13.50 -28.48
C VAL A 481 21.16 11.99 -28.72
N ALA A 482 22.23 11.39 -28.23
CA ALA A 482 22.46 9.95 -28.25
C ALA A 482 22.43 9.39 -26.83
N PHE A 483 21.94 8.16 -26.67
CA PHE A 483 21.86 7.45 -25.39
C PHE A 483 22.74 6.21 -25.48
N LEU A 484 23.61 5.99 -24.49
CA LEU A 484 24.52 4.85 -24.46
C LEU A 484 24.46 4.15 -23.10
N LEU A 485 24.51 2.82 -23.13
CA LEU A 485 24.67 1.96 -21.95
C LEU A 485 26.10 1.43 -21.89
N GLU A 486 26.80 1.66 -20.76
CA GLU A 486 28.17 1.21 -20.55
C GLU A 486 28.27 0.08 -19.52
N LYS A 487 29.05 -0.96 -19.85
CA LYS A 487 29.27 -2.17 -19.03
C LYS A 487 30.22 -1.98 -17.83
N LYS A 488 30.88 -0.83 -17.70
CA LYS A 488 31.77 -0.50 -16.56
C LYS A 488 31.05 0.44 -15.59
N SER A 489 31.15 0.18 -14.28
CA SER A 489 30.62 1.07 -13.25
C SER A 489 31.27 2.45 -13.35
N LEU A 490 30.46 3.49 -13.53
CA LEU A 490 30.91 4.87 -13.52
C LEU A 490 31.25 5.28 -12.07
N ASP A 491 32.53 5.29 -11.69
CA ASP A 491 32.97 5.63 -10.32
C ASP A 491 32.45 7.01 -9.86
N PRO A 492 31.86 7.15 -8.67
CA PRO A 492 31.25 8.41 -8.23
C PRO A 492 32.29 9.39 -7.65
N ARG A 493 32.42 10.59 -8.26
CA ARG A 493 33.04 11.87 -7.80
C ARG A 493 34.47 11.83 -7.17
N PRO A 494 35.26 12.92 -7.32
CA PRO A 494 36.65 12.94 -6.87
C PRO A 494 36.75 12.92 -5.33
N PRO A 495 37.83 12.35 -4.77
CA PRO A 495 37.97 12.10 -3.35
C PRO A 495 38.14 13.39 -2.54
N SER A 496 37.60 13.39 -1.32
CA SER A 496 37.93 14.36 -0.29
C SER A 496 39.43 14.32 0.02
N ARG A 497 39.98 15.51 0.20
CA ARG A 497 41.39 15.80 0.44
C ARG A 497 41.79 15.24 1.82
N ASN A 498 42.27 14.01 1.88
CA ASN A 498 43.08 13.53 2.99
C ASN A 498 44.55 13.49 2.54
N LEU A 499 45.38 14.29 3.19
CA LEU A 499 46.83 14.31 2.98
C LEU A 499 47.42 12.90 3.22
N PRO A 500 48.34 12.42 2.37
CA PRO A 500 49.11 11.23 2.69
C PRO A 500 50.28 11.57 3.62
N LEU A 501 50.45 10.77 4.68
CA LEU A 501 51.74 10.64 5.36
C LEU A 501 52.64 9.71 4.52
N PRO A 502 53.95 10.01 4.40
CA PRO A 502 54.84 9.26 3.52
C PRO A 502 55.46 8.04 4.21
N GLY A 503 55.43 6.90 3.51
CA GLY A 503 56.35 5.79 3.73
C GLY A 503 55.67 4.45 3.94
N GLU A 504 55.66 3.59 2.93
CA GLU A 504 56.43 2.33 2.92
C GLU A 504 56.16 1.51 1.64
N LYS A 505 57.16 0.68 1.30
CA LYS A 505 57.39 0.08 -0.01
C LYS A 505 56.70 -1.27 -0.18
N ARG A 506 56.27 -1.51 -1.43
CA ARG A 506 56.32 -2.76 -2.24
C ARG A 506 55.85 -4.10 -1.61
N GLY A 507 54.92 -4.75 -2.31
CA GLY A 507 54.78 -6.21 -2.34
C GLY A 507 53.78 -6.68 -3.40
N ARG A 508 54.25 -7.47 -4.37
CA ARG A 508 53.51 -8.09 -5.48
C ARG A 508 53.29 -9.56 -5.10
N SER A 509 52.07 -10.10 -5.22
CA SER A 509 51.76 -11.55 -5.27
C SER A 509 50.27 -11.69 -5.62
N GLU A 510 49.92 -12.04 -6.86
CA GLU A 510 49.63 -13.42 -7.33
C GLU A 510 48.40 -14.06 -6.68
N GLU A 511 47.38 -14.30 -7.52
CA GLU A 511 46.17 -15.10 -7.24
C GLU A 511 46.52 -16.56 -6.92
N PRO A 512 45.58 -17.28 -6.27
CA PRO A 512 45.04 -18.43 -7.02
C PRO A 512 43.52 -18.62 -6.90
N LYS A 513 43.01 -19.24 -7.98
CA LYS A 513 41.65 -19.76 -8.18
C LYS A 513 41.28 -20.83 -7.14
N ALA A 514 40.02 -20.84 -6.72
CA ALA A 514 39.40 -21.96 -5.98
C ALA A 514 38.16 -22.47 -6.73
N SER A 515 38.12 -23.78 -6.90
CA SER A 515 37.16 -24.64 -7.59
C SER A 515 35.93 -25.00 -6.74
N GLU A 516 34.83 -25.34 -7.43
CA GLU A 516 33.58 -25.89 -6.90
C GLU A 516 33.76 -27.22 -6.14
N PRO A 517 32.87 -27.55 -5.18
CA PRO A 517 32.68 -28.92 -4.72
C PRO A 517 31.34 -29.53 -5.19
N ALA A 518 31.45 -30.80 -5.56
CA ALA A 518 30.41 -31.70 -6.04
C ALA A 518 29.48 -32.24 -4.93
N SER A 519 28.27 -32.64 -5.34
CA SER A 519 27.23 -33.30 -4.54
C SER A 519 27.58 -34.77 -4.19
N PRO A 520 27.15 -35.30 -3.03
CA PRO A 520 27.22 -36.73 -2.74
C PRO A 520 25.89 -37.46 -3.05
N ALA A 521 26.06 -38.73 -3.44
CA ALA A 521 25.06 -39.67 -3.93
C ALA A 521 24.21 -40.34 -2.83
N LEU A 522 23.02 -40.81 -3.24
CA LEU A 522 22.10 -41.65 -2.48
C LEU A 522 22.53 -43.14 -2.49
N PRO A 523 22.30 -43.91 -1.41
CA PRO A 523 22.46 -45.36 -1.42
C PRO A 523 21.18 -46.10 -1.84
N LYS A 524 21.38 -47.26 -2.48
CA LYS A 524 20.37 -48.25 -2.88
C LYS A 524 20.06 -49.22 -1.74
N GLY A 525 18.80 -49.62 -1.59
CA GLY A 525 18.34 -50.82 -0.86
C GLY A 525 16.91 -51.13 -1.31
N SER A 526 16.72 -52.10 -2.22
CA SER A 526 16.36 -53.51 -1.98
C SER A 526 14.88 -53.72 -1.67
N VAL A 527 14.19 -54.25 -2.68
CA VAL A 527 12.82 -54.76 -2.71
C VAL A 527 12.72 -56.02 -1.85
N GLN A 528 11.69 -56.09 -0.98
CA GLN A 528 11.15 -57.36 -0.47
C GLN A 528 9.61 -57.27 -0.44
N GLU A 529 9.00 -58.28 -1.06
CA GLU A 529 7.57 -58.58 -1.09
C GLU A 529 7.13 -59.27 0.22
N ALA A 530 5.95 -58.90 0.73
CA ALA A 530 5.03 -59.77 1.51
C ALA A 530 3.67 -59.06 1.56
N ARG A 531 2.66 -59.49 0.79
CA ARG A 531 1.63 -60.50 1.13
C ARG A 531 0.65 -60.08 2.24
N GLY A 532 -0.63 -60.03 1.86
CA GLY A 532 -1.74 -60.49 2.71
C GLY A 532 -2.74 -59.43 3.15
N PHE A 533 -3.78 -59.19 2.35
CA PHE A 533 -5.09 -58.73 2.83
C PHE A 533 -5.84 -59.93 3.45
N PRO A 534 -6.62 -59.72 4.52
CA PRO A 534 -7.81 -60.49 4.78
C PRO A 534 -9.08 -59.72 4.37
N GLU A 535 -9.94 -60.44 3.66
CA GLU A 535 -11.32 -60.12 3.31
C GLU A 535 -12.28 -60.33 4.51
N GLY A 536 -13.46 -59.71 4.43
CA GLY A 536 -14.63 -59.92 5.30
C GLY A 536 -14.91 -58.70 6.20
N GLU A 537 -16.08 -58.06 6.23
CA GLU A 537 -17.45 -58.52 5.94
C GLU A 537 -18.29 -57.36 5.35
N GLU A 538 -19.10 -57.70 4.35
CA GLU A 538 -20.20 -56.88 3.82
C GLU A 538 -21.46 -57.14 4.67
N GLU A 539 -22.18 -56.10 5.10
CA GLU A 539 -23.65 -56.14 5.26
C GLU A 539 -24.26 -54.72 5.09
N PRO A 540 -25.54 -54.63 4.68
CA PRO A 540 -26.04 -53.61 3.76
C PRO A 540 -26.91 -52.54 4.46
N TRP A 541 -26.76 -51.27 4.06
CA TRP A 541 -27.70 -50.21 4.46
C TRP A 541 -28.70 -49.95 3.34
N ASP A 542 -29.79 -50.72 3.37
CA ASP A 542 -31.03 -50.40 2.68
C ASP A 542 -31.86 -49.37 3.48
N ALA A 543 -32.69 -48.64 2.72
CA ALA A 543 -33.84 -47.82 3.13
C ALA A 543 -33.57 -46.36 3.58
N LEU A 544 -33.55 -45.49 2.56
CA LEU A 544 -33.98 -44.08 2.66
C LEU A 544 -35.47 -43.99 3.04
N PRO A 545 -35.89 -43.11 3.96
CA PRO A 545 -37.27 -42.67 4.03
C PRO A 545 -37.52 -41.49 3.09
N GLU A 546 -38.53 -41.64 2.23
CA GLU A 546 -39.08 -40.62 1.32
C GLU A 546 -39.83 -39.48 2.06
N PRO A 547 -40.11 -38.35 1.38
CA PRO A 547 -40.19 -37.02 1.98
C PRO A 547 -41.59 -36.66 2.51
N ALA A 548 -41.63 -35.99 3.67
CA ALA A 548 -42.86 -35.41 4.20
C ALA A 548 -43.26 -34.13 3.44
N GLU A 549 -44.57 -33.99 3.26
CA GLU A 549 -45.31 -33.10 2.37
C GLU A 549 -45.16 -31.60 2.69
N ARG A 550 -45.18 -30.77 1.64
CA ARG A 550 -45.31 -29.30 1.73
C ARG A 550 -46.77 -28.90 1.94
N PRO A 551 -47.11 -27.99 2.88
CA PRO A 551 -48.39 -27.30 2.86
C PRO A 551 -48.33 -26.03 1.97
N PRO A 552 -49.49 -25.51 1.52
CA PRO A 552 -49.61 -24.65 0.35
C PRO A 552 -49.32 -23.17 0.62
N SER A 553 -49.04 -22.46 -0.47
CA SER A 553 -48.92 -21.00 -0.59
C SER A 553 -50.09 -20.25 0.02
N ALA A 554 -49.81 -19.20 0.79
CA ALA A 554 -50.77 -18.14 1.11
C ALA A 554 -50.09 -16.77 1.07
N GLU A 555 -50.63 -15.93 0.19
CA GLU A 555 -50.41 -14.50 0.13
C GLU A 555 -50.97 -13.80 1.39
N ALA A 556 -50.41 -12.62 1.67
CA ALA A 556 -50.97 -11.52 2.48
C ALA A 556 -50.73 -11.46 4.00
N SER A 557 -50.46 -10.21 4.41
CA SER A 557 -50.57 -9.58 5.74
C SER A 557 -49.38 -9.64 6.70
N TRP A 558 -48.46 -8.68 6.56
CA TRP A 558 -47.64 -8.22 7.69
C TRP A 558 -48.39 -7.08 8.40
N ARG A 559 -49.20 -7.43 9.40
CA ARG A 559 -49.47 -6.58 10.58
C ARG A 559 -48.72 -7.22 11.75
N GLY A 560 -48.03 -6.36 12.51
CA GLY A 560 -46.92 -6.75 13.36
C GLY A 560 -47.28 -7.50 14.64
N GLU A 561 -46.22 -7.99 15.28
CA GLU A 561 -46.09 -8.20 16.73
C GLU A 561 -44.58 -8.19 17.04
N VAL A 562 -44.07 -7.24 17.83
CA VAL A 562 -43.78 -7.28 19.28
C VAL A 562 -42.38 -7.87 19.60
N ASP A 563 -41.57 -7.04 20.26
CA ASP A 563 -40.22 -7.28 20.78
C ASP A 563 -40.25 -8.15 22.07
N PRO A 564 -39.30 -9.10 22.32
CA PRO A 564 -39.42 -10.10 23.38
C PRO A 564 -39.28 -9.63 24.84
N PHE A 565 -39.24 -8.32 25.12
CA PHE A 565 -38.89 -7.80 26.45
C PHE A 565 -39.93 -6.88 27.12
N GLY A 566 -41.18 -6.84 26.63
CA GLY A 566 -42.33 -6.41 27.45
C GLY A 566 -42.19 -5.07 28.18
N GLN A 567 -41.58 -4.06 27.55
CA GLN A 567 -41.56 -2.68 28.04
C GLN A 567 -42.29 -1.77 27.06
N GLU A 568 -43.27 -1.01 27.57
CA GLU A 568 -43.99 0.02 26.81
C GLU A 568 -43.02 1.11 26.35
N ALA A 569 -42.88 1.28 25.03
CA ALA A 569 -42.16 2.42 24.45
C ALA A 569 -42.94 3.72 24.76
N PRO A 570 -42.28 4.81 25.18
CA PRO A 570 -42.94 6.09 25.34
C PRO A 570 -43.46 6.58 23.98
N ALA A 571 -44.67 7.13 23.97
CA ALA A 571 -45.35 7.62 22.77
C ALA A 571 -44.45 8.58 21.96
N GLU A 572 -44.19 8.23 20.70
CA GLU A 572 -43.50 9.10 19.75
C GLU A 572 -44.31 10.39 19.54
N ASP A 573 -43.67 11.53 19.76
CA ASP A 573 -44.20 12.86 19.47
C ASP A 573 -44.57 12.97 17.97
N PRO A 574 -45.70 13.61 17.61
CA PRO A 574 -46.11 13.75 16.24
C PRO A 574 -45.08 14.60 15.45
N ILE A 575 -44.56 13.98 14.39
CA ILE A 575 -43.65 14.51 13.37
C ILE A 575 -43.82 16.03 13.16
N ARG A 576 -42.83 16.81 13.64
CA ARG A 576 -42.67 18.22 13.24
C ARG A 576 -42.34 18.29 11.74
N PRO A 577 -42.86 19.29 11.00
CA PRO A 577 -42.56 19.43 9.58
C PRO A 577 -41.05 19.65 9.35
N PRO A 578 -40.53 19.29 8.17
CA PRO A 578 -39.10 19.23 7.92
C PRO A 578 -38.43 20.58 8.20
N GLU A 579 -37.43 20.56 9.08
CA GLU A 579 -36.60 21.72 9.38
C GLU A 579 -35.94 22.22 8.09
N ASP A 580 -36.11 23.52 7.82
CA ASP A 580 -35.43 24.24 6.74
C ASP A 580 -33.92 23.86 6.76
N PRO A 581 -33.37 23.21 5.71
CA PRO A 581 -32.00 22.69 5.70
C PRO A 581 -30.96 23.78 5.94
N ASN A 582 -31.31 25.03 5.65
CA ASN A 582 -30.46 26.20 5.91
C ASN A 582 -30.30 26.48 7.41
N ARG A 583 -31.29 26.10 8.23
CA ARG A 583 -31.28 26.29 9.69
C ARG A 583 -30.34 25.29 10.38
N ARG A 584 -30.35 24.02 9.94
CA ARG A 584 -29.39 23.00 10.42
C ARG A 584 -27.95 23.37 10.06
N LEU A 585 -27.71 23.88 8.85
CA LEU A 585 -26.38 24.33 8.45
C LEU A 585 -25.89 25.49 9.33
N ALA A 586 -26.77 26.44 9.65
CA ALA A 586 -26.45 27.57 10.52
C ALA A 586 -26.12 27.14 11.95
N GLU A 587 -26.79 26.12 12.46
CA GLU A 587 -26.55 25.56 13.80
C GLU A 587 -25.20 24.83 13.87
N ILE A 588 -24.87 24.05 12.85
CA ILE A 588 -23.57 23.38 12.69
C ILE A 588 -22.44 24.40 12.57
N ALA A 589 -22.61 25.44 11.74
CA ALA A 589 -21.62 26.50 11.58
C ALA A 589 -21.36 27.26 12.89
N ARG A 590 -22.41 27.50 13.69
CA ARG A 590 -22.30 28.14 15.00
C ARG A 590 -21.57 27.26 16.02
N LEU A 591 -21.82 25.94 16.03
CA LEU A 591 -21.11 24.99 16.89
C LEU A 591 -19.61 24.88 16.56
N LEU A 592 -19.25 25.07 15.28
CA LEU A 592 -17.87 25.02 14.79
C LEU A 592 -17.16 26.39 14.76
N GLY A 593 -17.81 27.47 15.24
CA GLY A 593 -17.24 28.83 15.22
C GLY A 593 -17.04 29.42 13.82
N ALA A 594 -17.72 28.89 12.80
CA ALA A 594 -17.61 29.29 11.41
C ALA A 594 -18.72 30.27 10.97
N ARG A 595 -18.43 31.17 10.03
CA ARG A 595 -19.42 32.06 9.39
C ARG A 595 -19.83 31.51 8.03
N LEU A 596 -21.13 31.33 7.80
CA LEU A 596 -21.68 30.95 6.50
C LEU A 596 -21.83 32.17 5.58
N LEU A 597 -21.35 32.04 4.34
CA LEU A 597 -21.55 33.00 3.27
C LEU A 597 -22.45 32.38 2.21
N TRP A 598 -23.55 33.04 1.87
CA TRP A 598 -24.50 32.58 0.86
C TRP A 598 -24.22 33.27 -0.47
N VAL A 599 -23.95 32.50 -1.52
CA VAL A 599 -23.78 33.01 -2.89
C VAL A 599 -25.01 32.63 -3.71
N ARG A 600 -25.73 33.61 -4.24
CA ARG A 600 -26.82 33.36 -5.20
C ARG A 600 -26.21 32.82 -6.50
N ARG A 601 -26.64 31.63 -6.95
CA ARG A 601 -26.36 31.18 -8.32
C ARG A 601 -26.94 32.21 -9.31
N PRO A 602 -26.16 32.73 -10.28
CA PRO A 602 -26.76 33.44 -11.40
C PRO A 602 -27.63 32.46 -12.21
N ARG A 603 -28.80 32.94 -12.64
CA ARG A 603 -29.64 32.21 -13.61
C ARG A 603 -28.83 32.04 -14.88
N LEU A 604 -28.66 30.81 -15.34
CA LEU A 604 -28.15 30.54 -16.69
C LEU A 604 -29.13 31.15 -17.71
N PRO A 605 -28.69 32.03 -18.62
CA PRO A 605 -29.48 32.40 -19.78
C PRO A 605 -29.53 31.20 -20.74
N GLU A 606 -30.67 31.02 -21.39
CA GLU A 606 -30.82 30.10 -22.52
C GLU A 606 -29.81 30.48 -23.62
N ALA A 607 -29.27 29.47 -24.29
CA ALA A 607 -28.15 29.56 -25.21
C ALA A 607 -28.38 30.57 -26.34
N GLU A 608 -27.44 31.50 -26.52
CA GLU A 608 -26.86 32.00 -27.78
C GLU A 608 -26.09 33.31 -27.52
N GLU A 609 -24.87 33.24 -26.94
CA GLU A 609 -23.77 34.21 -27.09
C GLU A 609 -22.54 33.74 -26.26
N PRO A 610 -21.29 33.94 -26.71
CA PRO A 610 -20.11 33.53 -25.96
C PRO A 610 -19.82 34.50 -24.80
N LEU A 611 -19.74 33.96 -23.58
CA LEU A 611 -19.35 34.70 -22.37
C LEU A 611 -17.93 35.29 -22.53
N SER A 612 -17.78 36.56 -22.17
CA SER A 612 -16.50 37.30 -22.20
C SER A 612 -15.65 36.96 -20.96
N GLU A 613 -14.32 37.04 -21.09
CA GLU A 613 -13.36 36.76 -20.00
C GLU A 613 -13.53 37.68 -18.76
N ASP A 614 -14.33 38.74 -18.84
CA ASP A 614 -14.62 39.63 -17.71
C ASP A 614 -15.73 39.09 -16.76
N ASP A 615 -16.46 38.03 -17.13
CA ASP A 615 -17.58 37.48 -16.30
C ASP A 615 -17.14 36.46 -15.23
N ILE A 616 -15.84 36.13 -15.14
CA ILE A 616 -15.31 35.17 -14.16
C ILE A 616 -14.37 35.91 -13.19
N GLY A 617 -14.95 36.75 -12.33
CA GLY A 617 -14.24 37.38 -11.22
C GLY A 617 -14.68 36.84 -9.86
N GLY A 618 -13.81 36.11 -9.15
CA GLY A 618 -13.97 35.86 -7.72
C GLY A 618 -13.29 34.60 -7.17
N THR A 619 -12.42 34.77 -6.18
CA THR A 619 -11.67 33.71 -5.46
C THR A 619 -12.60 32.73 -4.73
N GLY A 620 -12.68 31.51 -5.26
CA GLY A 620 -13.32 30.37 -4.62
C GLY A 620 -12.35 29.52 -3.80
N ILE A 621 -12.87 28.89 -2.75
CA ILE A 621 -12.31 27.67 -2.16
C ILE A 621 -12.76 26.49 -3.03
#